data_AF-A0A962QRZ6-F1
#
_entry.id   AF-A0A962QRZ6-F1
#
_cell.length_a   1.000
_cell.length_b   1.000
_cell.length_c   1.000
_cell.angle_alpha   90.00
_cell.angle_beta   90.00
_cell.angle_gamma   90.00
#
_symmetry.space_group_name_H-M   'P 1'
#
loop_
_entity.id
_entity.type
_entity.pdbx_description
1 polymer ?
#
loop_
_entity_poly.entity_id
_entity_poly.type
_entity_poly.pdbx_seq_one_letter_code
_entity_poly.pdbx_strand_id
1 'polypeptide(L)'
;MPSPNTASNRSAETIQVGRQAIFDRELEVFAYELLYRDAGGTCSFTDGNMASSVTVLNAFMEIGLDRITGPYKAFINLTRPFFVDMPPIPFNPDRVVLEILEDVNV
;
A
#
# COMPACT_ATOMS: atom_id res chain seq x y z
N MET A 1 -10.76 -12.09 42.80
CA MET A 1 -11.33 -12.57 41.52
C MET A 1 -11.42 -11.37 40.57
N PRO A 2 -10.49 -11.17 39.63
CA PRO A 2 -10.64 -10.16 38.60
C PRO A 2 -11.45 -10.73 37.42
N SER A 3 -12.35 -9.91 36.88
CA SER A 3 -13.22 -10.21 35.75
C SER A 3 -12.42 -10.48 34.46
N PRO A 4 -12.91 -11.33 33.53
CA PRO A 4 -12.22 -11.56 32.27
C PRO A 4 -12.28 -10.29 31.42
N ASN A 5 -11.08 -9.83 31.06
CA ASN A 5 -10.80 -8.68 30.24
C ASN A 5 -11.54 -8.76 28.89
N THR A 6 -12.11 -7.64 28.49
CA THR A 6 -12.67 -7.33 27.17
C THR A 6 -11.63 -7.65 26.09
N ALA A 7 -11.70 -8.86 25.52
CA ALA A 7 -11.04 -9.13 24.25
C ALA A 7 -11.85 -8.39 23.17
N SER A 8 -11.48 -7.12 22.95
CA SER A 8 -11.73 -6.42 21.70
C SER A 8 -11.23 -7.34 20.58
N ASN A 9 -12.18 -8.01 19.93
CA ASN A 9 -11.93 -8.85 18.77
C ASN A 9 -11.43 -7.89 17.67
N ARG A 10 -10.11 -7.74 17.52
CA ARG A 10 -9.53 -7.14 16.33
C ARG A 10 -9.86 -8.13 15.21
N SER A 11 -10.98 -7.92 14.54
CA SER A 11 -11.28 -8.54 13.26
C SER A 11 -10.02 -8.40 12.41
N ALA A 12 -9.47 -9.52 11.96
CA ALA A 12 -8.37 -9.49 11.01
C ALA A 12 -8.81 -8.61 9.84
N GLU A 13 -8.22 -7.42 9.73
CA GLU A 13 -8.57 -6.48 8.66
C GLU A 13 -8.26 -7.19 7.35
N THR A 14 -9.31 -7.44 6.57
CA THR A 14 -9.15 -8.09 5.28
C THR A 14 -8.59 -7.06 4.32
N ILE A 15 -7.30 -7.18 4.03
CA ILE A 15 -6.59 -6.27 3.15
C ILE A 15 -6.89 -6.66 1.70
N GLN A 16 -7.47 -5.73 0.95
CA GLN A 16 -7.71 -5.89 -0.48
C GLN A 16 -6.77 -5.00 -1.28
N VAL A 17 -6.10 -5.61 -2.26
CA VAL A 17 -5.17 -4.92 -3.15
C VAL A 17 -5.70 -5.04 -4.58
N GLY A 18 -6.03 -3.89 -5.17
CA GLY A 18 -6.20 -3.75 -6.60
C GLY A 18 -4.86 -3.50 -7.28
N ARG A 19 -4.73 -3.95 -8.53
CA ARG A 19 -3.61 -3.59 -9.40
C ARG A 19 -4.14 -3.02 -10.70
N GLN A 20 -3.61 -1.89 -11.13
CA GLN A 20 -3.96 -1.24 -12.38
C GLN A 20 -2.77 -1.26 -13.31
N ALA A 21 -2.93 -1.82 -14.52
CA ALA A 21 -1.84 -1.89 -15.49
C ALA A 21 -1.51 -0.49 -16.04
N ILE A 22 -0.22 -0.19 -16.11
CA ILE A 22 0.34 0.96 -16.79
C ILE A 22 1.02 0.43 -18.05
N PHE A 23 0.61 0.93 -19.21
CA PHE A 23 1.14 0.52 -20.50
C PHE A 23 2.18 1.50 -21.03
N ASP A 24 3.16 1.00 -21.77
CA ASP A 24 4.04 1.85 -22.58
C ASP A 24 3.37 2.30 -23.89
N ARG A 25 4.15 2.96 -24.76
CA ARG A 25 3.64 3.48 -26.04
C ARG A 25 3.29 2.37 -27.04
N GLU A 26 3.81 1.17 -26.81
CA GLU A 26 3.59 -0.01 -27.63
C GLU A 26 2.42 -0.87 -27.11
N LEU A 27 1.72 -0.41 -26.05
CA LEU A 27 0.65 -1.12 -25.35
C LEU A 27 1.11 -2.38 -24.61
N GLU A 28 2.40 -2.49 -24.32
CA GLU A 28 2.94 -3.54 -23.46
C GLU A 28 2.86 -3.12 -22.00
N VAL A 29 2.69 -4.09 -21.10
CA VAL A 29 2.65 -3.80 -19.66
C VAL A 29 4.02 -3.28 -19.23
N PHE A 30 4.07 -2.03 -18.81
CA PHE A 30 5.27 -1.42 -18.27
C PHE A 30 5.36 -1.62 -16.75
N ALA A 31 4.23 -1.44 -16.07
CA ALA A 31 4.16 -1.47 -14.61
C ALA A 31 2.73 -1.72 -14.12
N TYR A 32 2.57 -1.84 -12.80
CA TYR A 32 1.29 -1.82 -12.13
C TYR A 32 1.25 -0.77 -11.04
N GLU A 33 0.20 0.05 -11.01
CA GLU A 33 -0.15 0.86 -9.85
C GLU A 33 -0.89 -0.02 -8.83
N LEU A 34 -0.45 0.02 -7.58
CA LEU A 34 -1.05 -0.73 -6.49
C LEU A 34 -2.04 0.16 -5.74
N LEU A 35 -3.30 -0.27 -5.77
CA LEU A 35 -4.42 0.44 -5.17
C LEU A 35 -4.87 -0.32 -3.94
N TYR A 36 -4.77 0.30 -2.77
CA TYR A 36 -5.30 -0.25 -1.52
C TYR A 36 -6.76 0.17 -1.34
N ARG A 37 -7.60 -0.77 -0.89
CA ARG A 37 -8.95 -0.50 -0.42
C ARG A 37 -9.15 -1.16 0.93
N ASP A 38 -9.75 -0.42 1.85
CA ASP A 38 -10.26 -1.01 3.09
C ASP A 38 -11.43 -1.96 2.77
N ALA A 39 -11.68 -2.95 3.62
CA ALA A 39 -12.73 -3.94 3.49
C ALA A 39 -14.15 -3.34 3.40
N GLY A 40 -14.32 -2.05 3.77
CA GLY A 40 -15.53 -1.26 3.57
C GLY A 40 -15.73 -0.73 2.13
N GLY A 41 -14.78 -0.98 1.21
CA GLY A 41 -14.85 -0.57 -0.20
C GLY A 41 -14.54 0.90 -0.47
N THR A 42 -14.34 1.70 0.58
CA THR A 42 -13.95 3.11 0.47
C THR A 42 -12.47 3.24 0.09
N CYS A 43 -12.21 4.05 -0.93
CA CYS A 43 -10.87 4.45 -1.36
C CYS A 43 -10.39 5.56 -0.40
N SER A 44 -10.12 5.23 0.86
CA SER A 44 -9.73 6.22 1.86
C SER A 44 -8.20 6.39 1.88
N PHE A 45 -7.66 6.97 0.80
CA PHE A 45 -6.30 7.55 0.85
C PHE A 45 -6.30 8.97 1.40
N THR A 46 -7.48 9.59 1.51
CA THR A 46 -7.69 10.97 1.97
C THR A 46 -7.36 11.19 3.45
N ASP A 47 -7.29 10.12 4.24
CA ASP A 47 -6.92 10.19 5.66
C ASP A 47 -5.69 9.30 5.90
N GLY A 48 -4.63 9.60 5.14
CA GLY A 48 -3.34 8.90 5.09
C GLY A 48 -2.59 8.93 6.43
N ASN A 49 -3.11 8.20 7.42
CA ASN A 49 -2.44 7.97 8.69
C ASN A 49 -1.27 6.99 8.50
N MET A 50 -0.20 7.20 9.26
CA MET A 50 1.01 6.35 9.26
C MET A 50 0.68 4.86 9.42
N ALA A 51 -0.32 4.51 10.25
CA ALA A 51 -0.77 3.14 10.44
C ALA A 51 -1.25 2.49 9.14
N SER A 52 -2.05 3.21 8.33
CA SER A 52 -2.55 2.71 7.05
C SER A 52 -1.42 2.46 6.06
N SER A 53 -0.43 3.36 5.99
CA SER A 53 0.72 3.21 5.10
C SER A 53 1.64 2.04 5.50
N VAL A 54 1.87 1.85 6.79
CA VAL A 54 2.63 0.71 7.30
C VAL A 54 1.88 -0.60 7.06
N THR A 55 0.56 -0.63 7.26
CA THR A 55 -0.28 -1.80 6.97
C THR A 55 -0.23 -2.17 5.49
N VAL A 56 -0.33 -1.20 4.59
CA VAL A 56 -0.21 -1.41 3.13
C VAL A 56 1.17 -1.95 2.75
N LEU A 57 2.24 -1.33 3.29
CA LEU A 57 3.60 -1.79 3.05
C LEU A 57 3.80 -3.23 3.54
N ASN A 58 3.31 -3.54 4.74
CA ASN A 58 3.38 -4.87 5.33
C ASN A 58 2.61 -5.89 4.50
N ALA A 59 1.42 -5.54 4.00
CA ALA A 59 0.64 -6.41 3.12
C ALA A 59 1.39 -6.71 1.82
N PHE A 60 2.04 -5.72 1.22
CA PHE A 60 2.86 -5.94 0.03
C PHE A 60 4.09 -6.81 0.31
N MET A 61 4.70 -6.68 1.49
CA MET A 61 5.78 -7.58 1.93
C MET A 61 5.29 -9.01 2.15
N GLU A 62 4.13 -9.18 2.80
CA GLU A 62 3.57 -10.49 3.11
C GLU A 62 3.08 -11.22 1.85
N ILE A 63 2.39 -10.52 0.96
CA ILE A 63 1.96 -11.08 -0.33
C ILE A 63 3.16 -11.27 -1.26
N GLY A 64 4.15 -10.39 -1.20
CA GLY A 64 5.34 -10.38 -2.05
C GLY A 64 5.09 -9.68 -3.39
N LEU A 65 5.96 -8.73 -3.72
CA LEU A 65 5.81 -7.87 -4.91
C LEU A 65 5.75 -8.67 -6.21
N ASP A 66 6.57 -9.73 -6.34
CA ASP A 66 6.58 -10.61 -7.51
C ASP A 66 5.24 -11.30 -7.74
N ARG A 67 4.47 -11.58 -6.68
CA ARG A 67 3.15 -12.22 -6.79
C ARG A 67 2.09 -11.22 -7.25
N ILE A 68 2.27 -9.94 -6.94
CA ILE A 68 1.32 -8.87 -7.28
C ILE A 68 1.58 -8.35 -8.69
N THR A 69 2.82 -8.01 -8.99
CA THR A 69 3.20 -7.32 -10.24
C THR A 69 3.95 -8.20 -11.23
N GLY A 70 4.30 -9.44 -10.88
CA GLY A 70 5.16 -10.27 -11.72
C GLY A 70 6.53 -9.61 -11.89
N PRO A 71 7.13 -9.61 -13.09
CA PRO A 71 8.44 -8.97 -13.33
C PRO A 71 8.36 -7.43 -13.38
N TYR A 72 7.17 -6.86 -13.41
CA TYR A 72 6.95 -5.44 -13.66
C TYR A 72 7.10 -4.59 -12.39
N LYS A 73 7.29 -3.28 -12.59
CA LYS A 73 7.43 -2.32 -11.49
C LYS A 73 6.10 -2.14 -10.75
N ALA A 74 6.19 -1.83 -9.46
CA ALA A 74 5.05 -1.44 -8.63
C ALA A 74 5.09 0.07 -8.40
N PHE A 75 4.04 0.76 -8.79
CA PHE A 75 3.80 2.16 -8.44
C PHE A 75 2.97 2.18 -7.17
N ILE A 76 3.47 2.89 -6.15
CA ILE A 76 2.88 2.93 -4.82
C ILE A 76 2.65 4.38 -4.43
N ASN A 77 1.40 4.72 -4.14
CA ASN A 77 1.02 6.04 -3.61
C ASN A 77 1.64 6.28 -2.24
N LEU A 78 2.41 7.36 -2.11
CA LEU A 78 2.97 7.83 -0.85
C LEU A 78 1.97 8.71 -0.12
N THR A 79 1.80 8.42 1.16
CA THR A 79 1.14 9.36 2.09
C THR A 79 2.19 10.30 2.68
N ARG A 80 1.74 11.48 3.13
CA ARG A 80 2.60 12.47 3.76
C ARG A 80 3.41 11.93 4.96
N PRO A 81 2.82 11.17 5.91
CA PRO A 81 3.62 10.63 7.02
C PRO A 81 4.71 9.67 6.55
N PHE A 82 4.46 8.88 5.50
CA PHE A 82 5.48 7.99 4.95
C PHE A 82 6.65 8.75 4.33
N PHE A 83 6.37 9.89 3.67
CA PHE A 83 7.40 10.74 3.10
C PHE A 83 8.26 11.41 4.18
N VAL A 84 7.64 11.92 5.25
CA VAL A 84 8.31 12.68 6.31
C VAL A 84 9.16 11.78 7.21
N ASP A 85 8.62 10.63 7.64
CA ASP A 85 9.31 9.75 8.59
C ASP A 85 10.21 8.72 7.90
N MET A 86 10.06 8.55 6.57
CA MET A 86 10.81 7.68 5.65
C MET A 86 11.37 6.41 6.33
N PRO A 87 10.52 5.51 6.83
CA PRO A 87 10.98 4.22 7.32
C PRO A 87 11.72 3.47 6.19
N PRO A 88 12.69 2.60 6.52
CA PRO A 88 13.44 1.87 5.51
C PRO A 88 12.49 1.05 4.64
N ILE A 89 12.50 1.36 3.33
CA ILE A 89 11.65 0.69 2.35
C ILE A 89 12.36 -0.62 1.96
N PRO A 90 11.77 -1.79 2.25
CA PRO A 90 12.44 -3.08 2.10
C PRO A 90 12.39 -3.62 0.67
N PHE A 91 12.16 -2.76 -0.33
CA PHE A 91 12.02 -3.15 -1.72
C PHE A 91 13.26 -2.82 -2.54
N ASN A 92 13.49 -3.60 -3.58
CA ASN A 92 14.50 -3.27 -4.59
C ASN A 92 14.10 -1.96 -5.29
N PRO A 93 14.97 -0.92 -5.32
CA PRO A 93 14.67 0.37 -5.95
C PRO A 93 14.35 0.25 -7.45
N ASP A 94 14.82 -0.80 -8.13
CA ASP A 94 14.50 -1.03 -9.55
C ASP A 94 13.08 -1.56 -9.77
N ARG A 95 12.41 -2.02 -8.70
CA ARG A 95 11.09 -2.66 -8.75
C ARG A 95 9.97 -1.78 -8.23
N VAL A 96 10.27 -0.62 -7.64
CA VAL A 96 9.28 0.25 -7.01
C VAL A 96 9.44 1.69 -7.48
N VAL A 97 8.32 2.32 -7.79
CA VAL A 97 8.19 3.76 -8.01
C VAL A 97 7.25 4.30 -6.94
N LEU A 98 7.69 5.36 -6.26
CA LEU A 98 6.91 6.00 -5.22
C LEU A 98 6.24 7.25 -5.80
N GLU A 99 4.92 7.31 -5.75
CA GLU A 99 4.13 8.42 -6.29
C GLU A 99 3.80 9.41 -5.18
N ILE A 100 4.12 10.69 -5.38
CA ILE A 100 3.69 11.76 -4.48
C ILE A 100 2.37 12.30 -5.03
N LEU A 101 1.33 12.24 -4.21
CA LEU A 101 0.02 12.79 -4.58
C LEU A 101 0.04 14.33 -4.61
N GLU A 102 -0.78 14.91 -5.49
CA GLU A 102 -0.84 16.38 -5.71
C GLU A 102 -1.29 17.18 -4.48
N ASP A 103 -1.96 16.53 -3.53
CA ASP A 103 -2.50 17.10 -2.30
C ASP A 103 -1.49 17.06 -1.12
N VAL A 104 -0.31 16.48 -1.34
CA VAL A 104 0.76 16.47 -0.33
C VAL A 104 1.39 17.87 -0.23
N ASN A 105 1.07 18.57 0.86
CA ASN A 105 1.72 19.84 1.21
C ASN A 105 3.17 19.60 1.68
N VAL A 106 4.12 20.17 0.92
CA VAL A 106 5.57 20.21 1.21
C VAL A 106 5.93 21.29 2.22
#